data_AF-X6FHI3-F1
#
_entry.id   AF-X6FHI3-F1
#
_cell.length_a   1.000
_cell.length_b   1.000
_cell.length_c   1.000
_cell.angle_alpha   90.00
_cell.angle_beta   90.00
_cell.angle_gamma   90.00
#
_symmetry.space_group_name_H-M   'P 1'
#
loop_
_entity.id
_entity.type
_entity.pdbx_description
1 polymer ?
#
loop_
_entity_poly.entity_id
_entity_poly.type
_entity_poly.pdbx_seq_one_letter_code
_entity_poly.pdbx_strand_id
1 'polypeptide(L)'
;MNLHGVARPAYRAFEMLHGLGTEILSTQGNHPTVDSWCVRDGNSLTVPISNFALPRHPIANETVQIQFENARRPDMATIRCVDAANANPKTPWVKMGSPDYLSRAMVEHLHAASAMPEQAQAIPFSDHALLVDVTVPAQGVAAIRQEFLSFA
;
A
#
# COMPACT_ATOMS: atom_id res chain seq x y z
N MET A 1 4.78 1.43 -16.53
CA MET A 1 5.13 0.14 -17.19
C MET A 1 6.42 0.30 -17.99
N ASN A 2 7.13 -0.78 -18.35
CA ASN A 2 8.26 -0.74 -19.31
C ASN A 2 7.86 -1.32 -20.69
N LEU A 3 8.81 -1.40 -21.63
CA LEU A 3 8.65 -1.99 -22.98
C LEU A 3 8.03 -3.41 -22.97
N HIS A 4 8.33 -4.22 -21.96
CA HIS A 4 7.90 -5.62 -21.88
C HIS A 4 6.61 -5.80 -21.06
N GLY A 5 5.90 -4.72 -20.73
CA GLY A 5 4.67 -4.82 -19.95
C GLY A 5 4.89 -4.97 -18.44
N VAL A 6 6.13 -4.90 -17.95
CA VAL A 6 6.40 -5.02 -16.50
C VAL A 6 5.96 -3.74 -15.80
N ALA A 7 5.06 -3.90 -14.81
CA ALA A 7 4.55 -2.81 -14.01
C ALA A 7 5.68 -2.16 -13.19
N ARG A 8 5.76 -0.83 -13.21
CA ARG A 8 6.70 -0.06 -12.36
C ARG A 8 5.99 0.31 -11.05
N PRO A 9 6.72 0.64 -9.97
CA PRO A 9 6.11 1.05 -8.69
C PRO A 9 5.00 2.11 -8.86
N ALA A 10 5.25 3.15 -9.67
CA ALA A 10 4.25 4.17 -9.95
C ALA A 10 2.94 3.61 -10.56
N TYR A 11 3.02 2.62 -11.45
CA TYR A 11 1.83 1.96 -11.99
C TYR A 11 1.06 1.23 -10.89
N ARG A 12 1.75 0.50 -10.01
CA ARG A 12 1.12 -0.21 -8.88
C ARG A 12 0.48 0.73 -7.86
N ALA A 13 1.10 1.89 -7.63
CA ALA A 13 0.50 2.95 -6.83
C ALA A 13 -0.81 3.48 -7.47
N PHE A 14 -0.83 3.71 -8.78
CA PHE A 14 -2.08 4.08 -9.47
C PHE A 14 -3.12 2.96 -9.49
N GLU A 15 -2.70 1.69 -9.63
CA GLU A 15 -3.58 0.52 -9.53
C GLU A 15 -4.20 0.42 -8.13
N MET A 16 -3.43 0.73 -7.07
CA MET A 16 -3.94 0.84 -5.70
C MET A 16 -4.98 1.97 -5.57
N LEU A 17 -4.70 3.15 -6.13
CA LEU A 17 -5.65 4.28 -6.13
C LEU A 17 -6.93 3.97 -6.94
N HIS A 18 -6.81 3.19 -8.02
CA HIS A 18 -7.95 2.80 -8.86
C HIS A 18 -8.95 1.92 -8.11
N GLY A 19 -8.48 1.12 -7.14
CA GLY A 19 -9.33 0.27 -6.30
C GLY A 19 -9.96 0.98 -5.10
N LEU A 20 -9.82 2.30 -4.98
CA LEU A 20 -10.45 3.08 -3.92
C LEU A 20 -11.94 3.28 -4.17
N GLY A 21 -12.65 3.59 -3.08
CA GLY A 21 -14.06 3.97 -3.13
C GLY A 21 -14.32 5.39 -3.59
N THR A 22 -15.54 5.84 -3.34
CA THR A 22 -16.04 7.13 -3.80
C THR A 22 -16.35 8.11 -2.67
N GLU A 23 -16.37 7.66 -1.42
CA GLU A 23 -16.65 8.50 -0.25
C GLU A 23 -15.38 8.72 0.56
N ILE A 24 -14.83 9.94 0.56
CA ILE A 24 -13.72 10.33 1.44
C ILE A 24 -14.28 10.69 2.81
N LEU A 25 -13.77 10.04 3.84
CA LEU A 25 -14.10 10.32 5.25
C LEU A 25 -13.11 11.33 5.85
N SER A 26 -13.56 12.03 6.88
CA SER A 26 -12.70 12.96 7.63
C SER A 26 -11.58 12.19 8.31
N THR A 27 -10.34 12.59 8.05
CA THR A 27 -9.14 12.12 8.74
C THR A 27 -8.47 13.28 9.47
N GLN A 28 -7.91 13.00 10.64
CA GLN A 28 -7.09 13.95 11.40
C GLN A 28 -5.79 13.26 11.80
N GLY A 29 -4.70 14.00 11.70
CA GLY A 29 -3.35 13.51 11.96
C GLY A 29 -2.34 14.46 11.35
N ASN A 30 -1.15 14.51 11.92
CA ASN A 30 -0.06 15.29 11.39
C ASN A 30 1.24 14.50 11.52
N HIS A 31 1.93 14.31 10.41
CA HIS A 31 3.22 13.64 10.36
C HIS A 31 4.13 14.33 9.34
N PRO A 32 5.44 14.50 9.59
CA PRO A 32 6.32 15.26 8.70
C PRO A 32 6.39 14.77 7.25
N THR A 33 6.28 13.45 7.04
CA THR A 33 6.44 12.80 5.73
C THR A 33 5.28 11.89 5.35
N VAL A 34 4.29 11.73 6.24
CA VAL A 34 3.20 10.78 6.03
C VAL A 34 1.90 11.52 5.77
N ASP A 35 1.29 11.21 4.64
CA ASP A 35 -0.04 11.63 4.26
C ASP A 35 -0.95 10.41 4.15
N SER A 36 -2.22 10.57 4.52
CA SER A 36 -3.22 9.51 4.41
C SER A 36 -4.62 10.05 4.15
N TRP A 37 -5.43 9.20 3.52
CA TRP A 37 -6.86 9.44 3.33
C TRP A 37 -7.63 8.21 3.79
N CYS A 38 -8.89 8.38 4.16
CA CYS A 38 -9.78 7.28 4.48
C CYS A 38 -10.92 7.28 3.47
N VAL A 39 -11.07 6.20 2.70
CA VAL A 39 -12.02 6.14 1.59
C VAL A 39 -12.93 4.92 1.75
N ARG A 40 -14.25 5.14 1.76
CA ARG A 40 -15.26 4.09 1.85
C ARG A 40 -15.78 3.71 0.46
N ASP A 41 -15.97 2.40 0.28
CA ASP A 41 -16.70 1.81 -0.85
C ASP A 41 -17.65 0.73 -0.35
N GLY A 42 -18.94 1.06 -0.25
CA GLY A 42 -19.96 0.16 0.31
C GLY A 42 -19.56 -0.37 1.69
N ASN A 43 -19.27 -1.67 1.76
CA ASN A 43 -18.89 -2.36 2.99
C ASN A 43 -17.37 -2.54 3.14
N SER A 44 -16.59 -1.72 2.45
CA SER A 44 -15.14 -1.71 2.61
C SER A 44 -14.63 -0.30 2.90
N LEU A 45 -13.53 -0.24 3.63
CA LEU A 45 -12.84 0.98 3.96
C LEU A 45 -11.36 0.80 3.62
N THR A 46 -10.82 1.70 2.81
CA THR A 46 -9.41 1.68 2.42
C THR A 46 -8.71 2.93 2.90
N VAL A 47 -7.58 2.76 3.58
CA VAL A 47 -6.71 3.84 4.02
C VAL A 47 -5.40 3.78 3.21
N PRO A 48 -5.31 4.51 2.08
CA PRO A 48 -4.03 4.78 1.43
C PRO A 48 -3.16 5.68 2.31
N ILE A 49 -1.88 5.35 2.38
CA ILE A 49 -0.86 6.03 3.17
C ILE A 49 0.40 6.16 2.32
N SER A 50 0.96 7.36 2.23
CA SER A 50 2.25 7.59 1.58
C SER A 50 3.27 8.14 2.55
N ASN A 51 4.48 7.58 2.57
CA ASN A 51 5.62 8.13 3.29
C ASN A 51 6.62 8.69 2.26
N PHE A 52 6.61 10.02 2.11
CA PHE A 52 7.33 10.71 1.06
C PHE A 52 8.13 11.89 1.60
N ALA A 53 9.32 12.06 1.06
CA ALA A 53 10.16 13.22 1.27
C ALA A 53 10.83 13.60 -0.05
N LEU A 54 11.06 14.89 -0.26
CA LEU A 54 11.76 15.37 -1.46
C LEU A 54 13.21 14.83 -1.50
N PRO A 55 13.82 14.71 -2.68
CA PRO A 55 15.21 14.27 -2.79
C PRO A 55 16.14 15.06 -1.87
N ARG A 56 17.06 14.36 -1.20
CA ARG A 56 18.03 14.91 -0.22
C ARG A 56 17.43 15.36 1.11
N HIS A 57 16.13 15.17 1.34
CA HIS A 57 15.55 15.28 2.67
C HIS A 57 15.67 13.95 3.42
N PRO A 58 15.83 13.97 4.76
CA PRO A 58 15.80 12.76 5.56
C PRO A 58 14.48 12.03 5.39
N ILE A 59 14.55 10.69 5.32
CA ILE A 59 13.37 9.84 5.34
C ILE A 59 13.72 8.50 5.99
N ALA A 60 12.82 8.00 6.83
CA ALA A 60 12.93 6.72 7.50
C ALA A 60 11.64 5.93 7.29
N ASN A 61 11.63 4.66 7.70
CA ASN A 61 10.39 3.91 7.83
C ASN A 61 9.60 4.53 8.99
N GLU A 62 8.30 4.71 8.78
CA GLU A 62 7.42 5.29 9.79
C GLU A 62 6.39 4.26 10.22
N THR A 63 6.18 4.14 11.52
CA THR A 63 5.06 3.36 12.07
C THR A 63 3.95 4.34 12.41
N VAL A 64 2.87 4.29 11.63
CA VAL A 64 1.67 5.09 11.89
C VAL A 64 0.60 4.25 12.54
N GLN A 65 -0.02 4.80 13.59
CA GLN A 65 -1.19 4.22 14.22
C GLN A 65 -2.43 4.87 13.63
N ILE A 66 -3.32 4.06 13.06
CA ILE A 66 -4.60 4.50 12.56
C ILE A 66 -5.67 4.06 13.54
N GLN A 67 -6.40 5.03 14.08
CA GLN A 67 -7.56 4.81 14.92
C GLN A 67 -8.83 5.07 14.12
N PHE A 68 -9.73 4.08 14.11
CA PHE A 68 -11.06 4.24 13.55
C PHE A 68 -12.05 4.42 14.70
N GLU A 69 -12.63 5.61 14.80
CA GLU A 69 -13.67 5.92 15.78
C GLU A 69 -15.04 5.43 15.32
N ASN A 70 -15.87 4.97 16.27
CA ASN A 70 -17.20 4.44 16.00
C ASN A 70 -17.20 3.31 14.95
N ALA A 71 -16.10 2.55 14.90
CA ALA A 71 -15.89 1.52 13.92
C ALA A 71 -16.65 0.26 14.31
N ARG A 72 -17.14 -0.46 13.30
CA ARG A 72 -17.53 -1.85 13.47
C ARG A 72 -16.26 -2.71 13.44
N ARG A 73 -16.34 -3.92 14.00
CA ARG A 73 -15.27 -4.89 13.83
C ARG A 73 -15.29 -5.37 12.36
N PRO A 74 -14.18 -5.22 11.60
CA PRO A 74 -14.10 -5.79 10.26
C PRO A 74 -13.99 -7.31 10.33
N ASP A 75 -14.44 -7.97 9.26
CA ASP A 75 -14.30 -9.41 9.06
C ASP A 75 -12.90 -9.75 8.57
N MET A 76 -12.36 -8.91 7.69
CA MET A 76 -11.05 -9.05 7.12
C MET A 76 -10.33 -7.71 7.06
N ALA A 77 -9.02 -7.73 7.32
CA ALA A 77 -8.13 -6.61 7.06
C ALA A 77 -6.93 -7.10 6.23
N THR A 78 -6.59 -6.39 5.17
CA THR A 78 -5.42 -6.66 4.33
C THR A 78 -4.58 -5.41 4.16
N ILE A 79 -3.29 -5.60 3.90
CA ILE A 79 -2.38 -4.54 3.48
C ILE A 79 -1.74 -4.90 2.14
N ARG A 80 -1.55 -3.88 1.31
CA ARG A 80 -0.72 -3.91 0.11
C ARG A 80 0.31 -2.80 0.19
N CYS A 81 1.53 -3.06 -0.24
CA CYS A 81 2.61 -2.08 -0.22
C CYS A 81 3.31 -1.96 -1.59
N VAL A 82 3.73 -0.74 -1.90
CA VAL A 82 4.67 -0.42 -2.97
C VAL A 82 5.86 0.27 -2.32
N ASP A 83 7.00 -0.42 -2.29
CA ASP A 83 8.19 0.03 -1.56
C ASP A 83 9.47 -0.57 -2.15
N ALA A 84 10.59 -0.53 -1.40
CA ALA A 84 11.86 -1.09 -1.86
C ALA A 84 11.83 -2.62 -2.05
N ALA A 85 11.02 -3.34 -1.27
CA ALA A 85 10.88 -4.80 -1.24
C ALA A 85 9.65 -5.31 -2.01
N ASN A 86 8.59 -4.52 -2.11
CA ASN A 86 7.31 -4.88 -2.73
C ASN A 86 7.04 -4.08 -4.01
N ALA A 87 6.48 -4.73 -5.04
CA ALA A 87 6.14 -4.10 -6.32
C ALA A 87 7.31 -3.37 -7.02
N ASN A 88 8.55 -3.80 -6.77
CA ASN A 88 9.76 -3.15 -7.23
C ASN A 88 10.61 -4.08 -8.11
N PRO A 89 10.32 -4.16 -9.43
CA PRO A 89 11.12 -4.95 -10.35
C PRO A 89 12.50 -4.33 -10.65
N LYS A 90 12.74 -3.06 -10.28
CA LYS A 90 14.05 -2.42 -10.54
C LYS A 90 15.16 -3.09 -9.73
N THR A 91 14.90 -3.45 -8.47
CA THR A 91 15.89 -4.12 -7.60
C THR A 91 16.42 -5.41 -8.22
N PRO A 92 15.59 -6.40 -8.61
CA PRO A 92 16.08 -7.61 -9.27
C PRO A 92 16.70 -7.33 -10.64
N TRP A 93 16.18 -6.38 -11.43
CA TRP A 93 16.81 -6.01 -12.70
C TRP A 93 18.24 -5.50 -12.53
N VAL A 94 18.51 -4.69 -11.51
CA VAL A 94 19.87 -4.26 -11.17
C VAL A 94 20.73 -5.45 -10.76
N LYS A 95 20.19 -6.38 -9.95
CA LYS A 95 20.89 -7.61 -9.55
C LYS A 95 21.20 -8.54 -10.73
N MET A 96 20.42 -8.49 -11.80
CA MET A 96 20.68 -9.20 -13.06
C MET A 96 21.80 -8.56 -13.91
N GLY A 97 22.42 -7.46 -13.45
CA GLY A 97 23.45 -6.74 -14.19
C GLY A 97 22.90 -5.64 -15.10
N SER A 98 21.63 -5.23 -14.91
CA SER A 98 20.98 -4.18 -15.69
C SER A 98 21.05 -4.40 -17.22
N PRO A 99 20.73 -5.61 -17.73
CA PRO A 99 20.92 -5.91 -19.15
C PRO A 99 20.00 -5.04 -20.03
N ASP A 100 20.53 -4.63 -21.18
CA ASP A 100 19.78 -3.88 -22.19
C ASP A 100 18.67 -4.73 -22.84
N TYR A 101 18.90 -6.03 -22.96
CA TYR A 101 17.96 -7.00 -23.54
C TYR A 101 17.63 -8.09 -22.55
N LEU A 102 16.33 -8.30 -22.31
CA LEU A 102 15.83 -9.30 -21.37
C LEU A 102 15.46 -10.58 -22.09
N SER A 103 15.86 -11.72 -21.52
CA SER A 103 15.31 -13.01 -21.90
C SER A 103 13.87 -13.16 -21.38
N ARG A 104 13.12 -14.13 -21.92
CA ARG A 104 11.77 -14.45 -21.42
C ARG A 104 11.76 -14.73 -19.91
N ALA A 105 12.69 -15.54 -19.43
CA ALA A 105 12.80 -15.88 -18.01
C ALA A 105 13.08 -14.65 -17.13
N MET A 106 13.90 -13.70 -17.61
CA MET A 106 14.12 -12.43 -16.91
C MET A 106 12.83 -11.61 -16.84
N VAL A 107 12.10 -11.49 -17.95
CA VAL A 107 10.81 -10.77 -17.99
C VAL A 107 9.81 -11.38 -16.99
N GLU A 108 9.66 -12.70 -16.98
CA GLU A 108 8.78 -13.42 -16.03
C GLU A 108 9.18 -13.15 -14.58
N HIS A 109 10.48 -13.20 -14.27
CA HIS A 109 10.97 -12.86 -12.94
C HIS A 109 10.66 -11.41 -12.55
N LEU A 110 10.81 -10.46 -13.48
CA LEU A 110 10.47 -9.06 -13.23
C LEU A 110 8.96 -8.84 -13.06
N HIS A 111 8.11 -9.58 -13.78
CA HIS A 111 6.67 -9.56 -13.53
C HIS A 111 6.34 -10.04 -12.12
N ALA A 112 6.93 -11.15 -11.68
CA ALA A 112 6.74 -11.65 -10.32
C ALA A 112 7.22 -10.62 -9.27
N ALA A 113 8.38 -10.00 -9.48
CA ALA A 113 8.89 -8.94 -8.61
C ALA A 113 8.06 -7.64 -8.63
N SER A 114 7.27 -7.42 -9.67
CA SER A 114 6.33 -6.31 -9.75
C SER A 114 5.00 -6.57 -9.04
N ALA A 115 4.79 -7.79 -8.53
CA ALA A 115 3.55 -8.14 -7.84
C ALA A 115 3.37 -7.29 -6.58
N MET A 116 2.12 -7.00 -6.27
CA MET A 116 1.69 -6.28 -5.07
C MET A 116 0.74 -7.20 -4.29
N PRO A 117 1.29 -8.20 -3.57
CA PRO A 117 0.47 -9.19 -2.87
C PRO A 117 -0.31 -8.55 -1.72
N GLU A 118 -1.47 -9.11 -1.42
CA GLU A 118 -2.21 -8.80 -0.20
C GLU A 118 -1.69 -9.63 0.96
N GLN A 119 -1.53 -8.96 2.10
CA GLN A 119 -1.14 -9.61 3.35
C GLN A 119 -2.22 -9.37 4.39
N ALA A 120 -2.73 -10.44 5.00
CA ALA A 120 -3.70 -10.32 6.08
C ALA A 120 -3.10 -9.56 7.27
N GLN A 121 -3.91 -8.73 7.92
CA GLN A 121 -3.54 -7.94 9.09
C GLN A 121 -4.35 -8.38 10.31
N ALA A 122 -3.75 -8.24 11.49
CA ALA A 122 -4.48 -8.44 12.74
C ALA A 122 -5.57 -7.36 12.90
N ILE A 123 -6.67 -7.73 13.55
CA ILE A 123 -7.82 -6.85 13.80
C ILE A 123 -7.98 -6.69 15.32
N PRO A 124 -7.10 -5.94 16.01
CA PRO A 124 -7.27 -5.67 17.42
C PRO A 124 -8.41 -4.66 17.60
N PHE A 125 -9.53 -5.13 18.16
CA PHE A 125 -10.75 -4.33 18.32
C PHE A 125 -11.12 -4.27 19.80
N SER A 126 -11.17 -3.07 20.36
CA SER A 126 -11.52 -2.81 21.78
C SER A 126 -12.32 -1.52 21.89
N ASP A 127 -13.30 -1.47 22.79
CA ASP A 127 -14.06 -0.25 23.13
C ASP A 127 -14.62 0.52 21.90
N HIS A 128 -15.13 -0.21 20.89
CA HIS A 128 -15.63 0.36 19.63
C HIS A 128 -14.59 1.16 18.81
N ALA A 129 -13.32 0.98 19.12
CA ALA A 129 -12.20 1.49 18.37
C ALA A 129 -11.40 0.34 17.74
N LEU A 130 -11.01 0.54 16.49
CA LEU A 130 -10.03 -0.30 15.81
C LEU A 130 -8.73 0.48 15.73
N LEU A 131 -7.66 -0.09 16.29
CA LEU A 131 -6.32 0.48 16.20
C LEU A 131 -5.47 -0.40 15.28
N VAL A 132 -4.87 0.17 14.25
CA VAL A 132 -4.00 -0.57 13.35
C VAL A 132 -2.66 0.14 13.28
N ASP A 133 -1.60 -0.57 13.66
CA ASP A 133 -0.24 -0.09 13.48
C ASP A 133 0.30 -0.52 12.12
N VAL A 134 0.93 0.41 11.43
CA VAL A 134 1.27 0.26 10.01
C VAL A 134 2.65 0.80 9.78
N THR A 135 3.56 -0.09 9.41
CA THR A 135 4.89 0.32 8.98
C THR A 135 4.85 0.70 7.51
N VAL A 136 5.05 1.98 7.20
CA VAL A 136 5.17 2.50 5.85
C VAL A 136 6.64 2.75 5.55
N PRO A 137 7.26 1.97 4.65
CA PRO A 137 8.67 2.14 4.33
C PRO A 137 8.98 3.52 3.77
N ALA A 138 10.22 3.97 3.96
CA ALA A 138 10.71 5.20 3.34
C ALA A 138 10.47 5.20 1.82
N GLN A 139 9.93 6.30 1.28
CA GLN A 139 9.56 6.43 -0.13
C GLN A 139 8.55 5.35 -0.59
N GLY A 140 7.71 4.89 0.33
CA GLY A 140 6.74 3.83 0.12
C GLY A 140 5.30 4.32 0.16
N VAL A 141 4.42 3.50 -0.39
CA VAL A 141 2.96 3.66 -0.29
C VAL A 141 2.39 2.36 0.23
N ALA A 142 1.46 2.45 1.17
CA ALA A 142 0.69 1.33 1.68
C ALA A 142 -0.81 1.62 1.53
N ALA A 143 -1.62 0.57 1.39
CA ALA A 143 -3.06 0.67 1.55
C ALA A 143 -3.53 -0.45 2.45
N ILE A 144 -4.22 -0.07 3.52
CA ILE A 144 -4.93 -1.03 4.37
C ILE A 144 -6.37 -1.03 3.92
N ARG A 145 -6.90 -2.22 3.64
CA ARG A 145 -8.29 -2.41 3.30
C ARG A 145 -8.96 -3.25 4.37
N GLN A 146 -10.09 -2.76 4.84
CA GLN A 146 -10.96 -3.42 5.79
C GLN A 146 -12.27 -3.77 5.10
N GLU A 147 -12.73 -4.99 5.27
CA GLU A 147 -14.04 -5.44 4.79
C GLU A 147 -14.96 -5.72 5.97
N PHE A 148 -16.21 -5.31 5.82
CA PHE A 148 -17.28 -5.49 6.80
C PHE A 148 -18.35 -6.41 6.22
N LEU A 149 -18.96 -7.26 7.06
CA LEU A 149 -20.08 -8.08 6.64
C LEU A 149 -21.25 -7.21 6.18
N SER A 150 -21.87 -7.60 5.06
CA SER A 150 -23.15 -7.04 4.66
C SER A 150 -24.26 -7.58 5.54
N PHE A 151 -25.12 -6.69 5.99
CA PHE A 151 -26.43 -7.11 6.49
C PHE A 151 -27.26 -7.49 5.26
N ALA A 152 -27.69 -8.75 5.22
CA ALA A 152 -28.74 -9.20 4.33
C ALA A 152 -30.11 -8.76 4.88
#